data_AF-A0A8S3F9A4-F1
#
_entry.id   AF-A0A8S3F9A4-F1
#
_cell.length_a   1.000
_cell.length_b   1.000
_cell.length_c   1.000
_cell.angle_alpha   90.00
_cell.angle_beta   90.00
_cell.angle_gamma   90.00
#
_symmetry.space_group_name_H-M   'P 1'
#
loop_
_entity.id
_entity.type
_entity.pdbx_description
1 polymer ?
#
loop_
_entity_poly.entity_id
_entity_poly.type
_entity_poly.pdbx_seq_one_letter_code
_entity_poly.pdbx_strand_id
1 'polypeptide(L)' 'LAYNDNKSWDVKLPQIAFALRTAPSDSTEQTPAFLMFGRHPRQPLDLCLPSPVSVDQ' A
#
# COMPACT_ATOMS: atom_id res chain seq x y z
N LEU A 1 -11.84 -23.49 -17.24
CA LEU A 1 -10.39 -23.70 -17.04
C LEU A 1 -9.95 -22.86 -15.85
N ALA A 2 -10.12 -23.34 -14.63
CA ALA A 2 -9.57 -22.67 -13.45
C ALA A 2 -8.08 -23.02 -13.39
N TYR A 3 -7.24 -22.09 -13.86
CA TYR A 3 -5.79 -22.18 -13.72
C TYR A 3 -5.47 -21.98 -12.23
N ASN A 4 -5.35 -23.09 -11.49
CA ASN A 4 -4.97 -23.08 -10.08
C ASN A 4 -3.48 -22.70 -9.96
N ASP A 5 -3.21 -21.40 -10.04
CA ASP A 5 -1.93 -20.75 -9.80
C ASP A 5 -1.62 -20.62 -8.29
N ASN A 6 -1.92 -21.67 -7.52
CA ASN A 6 -1.71 -21.71 -6.07
C ASN A 6 -0.23 -21.93 -5.71
N LYS A 7 0.65 -22.07 -6.71
CA LYS A 7 2.08 -22.35 -6.53
C LYS A 7 2.93 -21.13 -6.19
N SER A 8 2.44 -19.91 -6.42
CA SER A 8 3.22 -18.68 -6.24
C SER A 8 2.65 -17.75 -5.14
N TRP A 9 1.90 -18.30 -4.19
CA TRP A 9 1.24 -17.52 -3.15
C TRP A 9 2.25 -16.81 -2.24
N ASP A 10 3.38 -17.47 -1.98
CA ASP A 10 4.53 -16.99 -1.25
C ASP A 10 5.18 -15.77 -1.92
N VAL A 11 5.29 -15.79 -3.25
CA VAL A 11 5.78 -14.64 -4.04
C VAL A 11 4.83 -13.46 -3.95
N LYS A 12 3.52 -13.72 -3.82
CA LYS A 12 2.47 -12.69 -3.76
C LYS A 12 2.27 -12.12 -2.35
N LEU A 13 2.70 -12.83 -1.30
CA LEU A 13 2.54 -12.42 0.09
C LEU A 13 3.03 -10.99 0.39
N PRO A 14 4.23 -10.55 -0.03
CA PRO A 14 4.69 -9.20 0.26
C PRO A 14 3.77 -8.12 -0.32
N GLN A 15 3.22 -8.36 -1.51
CA GLN A 15 2.32 -7.43 -2.21
C GLN A 15 0.96 -7.36 -1.50
N ILE A 16 0.43 -8.51 -1.09
CA ILE A 16 -0.82 -8.60 -0.31
C ILE A 16 -0.65 -7.89 1.04
N ALA A 17 0.45 -8.18 1.74
CA ALA A 17 0.74 -7.56 3.03
C ALA A 17 0.98 -6.05 2.92
N PHE A 18 1.53 -5.57 1.81
CA PHE A 18 1.63 -4.15 1.52
C PHE A 18 0.23 -3.54 1.34
N ALA A 19 -0.59 -4.12 0.46
CA ALA A 19 -1.94 -3.65 0.17
C ALA A 19 -2.80 -3.55 1.44
N LEU A 20 -2.74 -4.56 2.31
CA LEU A 20 -3.48 -4.59 3.57
C LEU A 20 -3.04 -3.48 4.54
N ARG A 21 -1.73 -3.15 4.59
CA ARG A 21 -1.21 -2.09 5.46
C ARG A 21 -1.54 -0.69 4.96
N THR A 22 -1.78 -0.53 3.66
CA THR A 22 -2.10 0.75 3.01
C THR A 22 -3.59 0.96 2.74
N ALA A 23 -4.42 -0.07 2.92
CA ALA A 23 -5.87 0.05 2.79
C ALA A 23 -6.45 0.72 4.06
N PRO A 24 -7.35 1.71 3.92
CA PRO A 24 -8.07 2.28 5.05
C PRO A 24 -9.03 1.24 5.63
N SER A 25 -9.17 1.21 6.96
CA SER A 25 -10.16 0.38 7.64
C SER A 25 -11.46 1.15 7.83
N ASP A 26 -12.60 0.52 7.58
CA ASP A 26 -13.93 1.12 7.76
C ASP A 26 -14.19 1.65 9.18
N SER A 27 -13.57 1.04 10.20
CA SER A 27 -13.79 1.40 11.60
C SER A 27 -13.02 2.64 12.07
N THR A 28 -11.86 2.90 11.46
CA THR A 28 -10.94 3.97 11.89
C THR A 28 -10.69 5.00 10.81
N GLU A 29 -11.11 4.71 9.57
CA GLU A 29 -10.84 5.48 8.36
C GLU A 29 -9.34 5.70 8.08
N GLN A 30 -8.47 5.01 8.82
CA GLN A 30 -7.02 5.14 8.74
C GLN A 30 -6.38 3.83 8.29
N THR A 31 -5.18 3.95 7.71
CA THR A 31 -4.39 2.80 7.27
C THR A 31 -3.57 2.25 8.43
N PRO A 32 -3.39 0.92 8.56
CA PRO A 32 -2.53 0.34 9.59
C PRO A 32 -1.11 0.88 9.58
N ALA A 33 -0.53 1.15 8.40
CA ALA A 33 0.81 1.74 8.29
C ALA A 33 0.86 3.15 8.88
N PHE A 34 -0.16 3.97 8.65
CA PHE A 34 -0.24 5.31 9.22
C PHE A 34 -0.34 5.27 10.74
N LEU A 35 -1.19 4.39 11.28
CA LEU A 35 -1.35 4.23 12.74
C LEU A 35 -0.06 3.78 13.43
N MET A 36 0.75 2.93 12.79
CA MET A 36 1.98 2.40 13.39
C MET A 36 3.19 3.32 13.24
N PHE A 37 3.30 4.07 12.14
CA PHE A 37 4.50 4.84 11.80
C PHE A 37 4.27 6.34 11.69
N GLY A 38 3.02 6.82 11.80
CA GLY A 38 2.65 8.23 11.62
C GLY A 38 2.83 8.76 10.20
N ARG A 39 3.05 7.89 9.21
CA ARG A 39 3.26 8.27 7.80
C ARG A 39 2.82 7.16 6.86
N HIS A 40 2.45 7.52 5.63
CA HIS A 40 2.22 6.54 4.58
C HIS A 40 3.57 6.03 4.01
N PRO A 41 3.69 4.72 3.73
CA PRO A 41 4.89 4.18 3.11
C PRO A 41 5.04 4.73 1.69
N ARG A 42 6.27 5.07 1.30
CA ARG A 42 6.55 5.53 -0.07
C ARG A 42 6.24 4.42 -1.06
N GLN A 43 5.40 4.74 -2.03
CA GLN A 43 5.06 3.88 -3.14
C GLN A 43 6.12 4.00 -4.25
N PRO A 44 6.29 2.99 -5.11
CA PRO A 44 7.23 3.09 -6.24
C PRO A 44 6.97 4.30 -7.13
N LEU A 45 5.70 4.70 -7.27
CA LEU A 45 5.31 5.87 -8.06
C LEU A 45 5.83 7.19 -7.45
N ASP A 46 5.92 7.28 -6.12
CA ASP A 46 6.45 8.46 -5.41
C ASP A 46 7.94 8.68 -5.67
N LEU A 47 8.66 7.66 -6.14
CA LEU A 47 10.07 7.76 -6.54
C LEU A 47 10.22 8.24 -7.98
N CYS A 48 9.25 7.92 -8.84
CA CYS A 48 9.27 8.27 -10.26
C CYS A 48 8.67 9.64 -10.54
N LEU A 49 7.71 10.08 -9.72
CA LEU A 49 7.05 11.37 -9.89
C LEU A 49 7.70 12.41 -8.96
N PRO A 50 7.93 13.64 -9.45
CA PRO A 50 8.27 14.75 -8.56
C PRO A 50 7.12 14.94 -7.55
N SER A 51 7.48 15.23 -6.30
CA SER A 51 6.49 15.59 -5.28
C SER A 51 5.58 16.69 -5.83
N PRO A 52 4.25 16.55 -5.70
CA PRO A 52 3.36 17.62 -6.11
C PRO A 52 3.79 18.88 -5.36
N VAL A 53 4.15 19.92 -6.11
CA VAL A 53 4.45 21.24 -5.54
C VAL A 53 3.29 21.60 -4.63
N SER A 54 3.56 21.73 -3.32
CA SER A 54 2.64 22.38 -2.41
C SER A 54 2.44 23.78 -2.97
N VAL A 55 1.32 24.00 -3.66
CA VAL A 55 0.83 25.35 -3.90
C VAL A 55 0.33 25.78 -2.53
N ASP A 56 1.24 26.33 -1.73
CA ASP A 56 0.88 27.05 -0.52
C ASP A 56 -0.07 28.18 -0.96
N GLN A 57 -1.35 28.02 -0.64
CA GLN A 57 -2.39 29.02 -0.83
C GLN A 57 -2.88 29.50 0.53
#